data_AF-A0AAD5GRU7-F1
#
_entry.id   AF-A0AAD5GRU7-F1
#
_cell.length_a   1.000
_cell.length_b   1.000
_cell.length_c   1.000
_cell.angle_alpha   90.00
_cell.angle_beta   90.00
_cell.angle_gamma   90.00
#
_symmetry.space_group_name_H-M   'P 1'
#
loop_
_entity.id
_entity.type
_entity.pdbx_description
1 polymer ?
#
loop_
_entity_poly.entity_id
_entity_poly.type
_entity_poly.pdbx_seq_one_letter_code
_entity_poly.pdbx_strand_id
1 'polypeptide(L)'
;VTIIPEVTSRGMNRAVMEQLVKLYQDSDLGKMLPAYDGRSLYTAGPFPFISKEFKITLVDEDDGSSRTSKKREYTVMIKLTSHVNLHHLEMFLAGKVANAPQEAFRIMDIILQQLPTKRYSSVGKSFFSPYLGRTQSLGGGLESWRGFYQSIRPTQMGLSLN
;
A
#
# COMPACT_ATOMS: atom_id res chain seq x y z
N VAL A 1 5.37 -9.56 6.42
CA VAL A 1 4.41 -9.23 7.49
C VAL A 1 3.48 -10.41 7.65
N THR A 2 3.17 -10.77 8.90
CA THR A 2 2.20 -11.83 9.21
C THR A 2 1.12 -11.23 10.10
N ILE A 3 -0.15 -11.45 9.79
CA ILE A 3 -1.30 -10.96 10.55
C ILE A 3 -2.07 -12.19 11.06
N ILE A 4 -2.36 -12.22 12.35
CA ILE A 4 -3.08 -13.31 13.02
C ILE A 4 -4.29 -12.70 13.75
N PRO A 5 -5.52 -13.23 13.59
CA PRO A 5 -5.90 -14.34 12.69
C PRO A 5 -5.65 -13.98 11.22
N GLU A 6 -5.51 -15.00 10.37
CA GLU A 6 -5.29 -14.78 8.95
C GLU A 6 -6.49 -14.06 8.32
N VAL A 7 -6.20 -13.03 7.53
CA VAL A 7 -7.19 -12.20 6.87
C VAL A 7 -6.97 -12.26 5.37
N THR A 8 -8.00 -12.71 4.65
CA THR A 8 -7.99 -12.85 3.18
C THR A 8 -8.16 -11.52 2.45
N SER A 9 -8.87 -10.56 3.08
CA SER A 9 -9.14 -9.25 2.49
C SER A 9 -7.92 -8.33 2.57
N ARG A 10 -7.39 -7.92 1.41
CA ARG A 10 -6.31 -6.91 1.34
C ARG A 10 -6.72 -5.58 1.93
N GLY A 11 -7.99 -5.19 1.80
CA GLY A 11 -8.52 -3.96 2.40
C GLY A 11 -8.43 -4.00 3.93
N MET A 12 -8.83 -5.12 4.53
CA MET A 12 -8.73 -5.32 5.97
C MET A 12 -7.27 -5.37 6.44
N ASN A 13 -6.38 -6.04 5.69
CA ASN A 13 -4.95 -6.02 5.99
C ASN A 13 -4.36 -4.61 6.00
N ARG A 14 -4.80 -3.75 5.05
CA ARG A 14 -4.39 -2.34 5.01
C ARG A 14 -4.93 -1.58 6.21
N ALA A 15 -6.20 -1.76 6.58
CA ALA A 15 -6.79 -1.12 7.76
C ALA A 15 -6.04 -1.49 9.06
N VAL A 16 -5.71 -2.78 9.24
CA VAL A 16 -4.87 -3.26 10.37
C VAL A 16 -3.51 -2.56 10.36
N MET A 17 -2.85 -2.47 9.20
CA MET A 17 -1.55 -1.82 9.08
C MET A 17 -1.62 -0.31 9.29
N GLU A 18 -2.68 0.36 8.84
CA GLU A 18 -2.91 1.78 9.08
C GLU A 18 -3.05 2.08 10.58
N GLN A 19 -3.79 1.23 11.29
CA GLN A 19 -3.92 1.35 12.74
C GLN A 19 -2.59 1.07 13.45
N LEU A 20 -1.79 0.11 12.97
CA LEU A 20 -0.43 -0.14 13.48
C LEU A 20 0.45 1.09 13.32
N VAL A 21 0.50 1.68 12.12
CA VAL A 21 1.27 2.90 11.89
C VAL A 21 0.78 4.02 12.81
N LYS A 22 -0.54 4.24 12.90
CA LYS A 22 -1.11 5.27 13.78
C LYS A 22 -0.70 5.11 15.24
N LEU A 23 -0.64 3.88 15.76
CA LEU A 23 -0.32 3.62 17.17
C LEU A 23 1.19 3.65 17.48
N TYR A 24 2.02 3.20 16.53
CA TYR A 24 3.44 2.95 16.78
C TYR A 24 4.40 3.83 15.94
N GLN A 25 3.88 4.80 15.18
CA GLN A 25 4.69 5.69 14.33
C GLN A 25 5.79 6.41 15.13
N ASP A 26 5.43 7.06 16.23
CA ASP A 26 6.36 7.87 17.02
C ASP A 26 7.25 7.05 17.97
N SER A 27 6.89 5.80 18.23
CA SER A 27 7.62 4.89 19.11
C SER A 27 8.49 3.93 18.30
N ASP A 28 7.95 2.77 17.96
CA ASP A 28 8.71 1.64 17.41
C ASP A 28 9.06 1.79 15.94
N LEU A 29 8.26 2.53 15.17
CA LEU A 29 8.52 2.72 13.74
C LEU A 29 9.49 3.88 13.45
N GLY A 30 9.96 4.60 14.48
CA GLY A 30 10.98 5.65 14.31
C GLY A 30 10.54 6.78 13.37
N LYS A 31 9.26 7.18 13.42
CA LYS A 31 8.61 8.19 12.56
C LYS A 31 8.59 7.85 11.07
N MET A 32 8.90 6.62 10.69
CA MET A 32 8.83 6.19 9.31
C MET A 32 7.39 5.99 8.85
N LEU A 33 7.12 6.32 7.59
CA LEU A 33 5.86 6.07 6.91
C LEU A 33 6.04 4.88 5.97
N PRO A 34 5.74 3.65 6.41
CA PRO A 34 5.93 2.48 5.56
C PRO A 34 4.89 2.41 4.45
N ALA A 35 5.29 1.90 3.29
CA ALA A 35 4.39 1.55 2.20
C ALA A 35 3.96 0.09 2.33
N TYR A 36 2.65 -0.19 2.23
CA TYR A 36 2.10 -1.54 2.37
C TYR A 36 1.19 -1.89 1.20
N ASP A 37 1.47 -3.01 0.51
CA ASP A 37 0.64 -3.45 -0.63
C ASP A 37 -0.55 -4.33 -0.22
N GLY A 38 -0.68 -4.67 1.07
CA GLY A 38 -1.65 -5.64 1.60
C GLY A 38 -1.02 -6.99 1.96
N ARG A 39 0.28 -7.18 1.68
CA ARG A 39 1.07 -8.38 2.02
C ARG A 39 2.50 -8.04 2.46
N SER A 40 3.17 -7.15 1.75
CA SER A 40 4.58 -6.77 1.93
C SER A 40 4.68 -5.30 2.36
N LEU A 41 5.61 -5.04 3.28
CA LEU A 41 5.86 -3.73 3.88
C LEU A 41 7.23 -3.23 3.45
N TYR A 42 7.34 -1.98 3.05
CA TYR A 42 8.57 -1.35 2.59
C TYR A 42 8.81 -0.04 3.35
N THR A 43 10.07 0.24 3.67
CA THR A 43 10.49 1.47 4.35
C THR A 43 11.73 2.05 3.69
N ALA A 44 11.90 3.36 3.82
CA ALA A 44 13.08 4.06 3.33
C ALA A 44 14.34 3.77 4.17
N GLY A 45 14.16 3.38 5.44
CA GLY A 45 15.24 3.02 6.34
C GLY A 45 14.89 1.78 7.18
N PRO A 46 15.89 1.21 7.88
CA PRO A 46 15.68 0.07 8.76
C PRO A 46 14.94 0.49 10.03
N PHE A 47 13.99 -0.33 10.47
CA PHE A 47 13.42 -0.20 11.82
C PHE A 47 14.48 -0.45 12.89
N PRO A 48 14.30 0.05 14.13
CA PRO A 48 15.17 -0.26 15.27
C PRO A 48 15.00 -1.71 15.79
N PHE A 49 14.52 -2.62 14.95
CA PHE A 49 14.33 -4.03 15.23
C PHE A 49 14.41 -4.87 13.95
N ILE A 50 14.86 -6.12 14.09
CA ILE A 50 14.85 -7.10 12.99
C ILE A 50 13.49 -7.80 12.92
N SER A 51 12.88 -8.10 14.08
CA SER A 51 11.58 -8.73 14.18
C SER A 51 10.85 -8.19 15.41
N LYS A 52 9.58 -7.83 15.27
CA LYS A 52 8.75 -7.36 16.39
C LYS A 52 7.28 -7.71 16.16
N GLU A 53 6.60 -7.99 17.26
CA GLU A 53 5.17 -8.26 17.31
C GLU A 53 4.42 -7.05 17.85
N PHE A 54 3.26 -6.76 17.25
CA PHE A 54 2.38 -5.66 17.61
C PHE A 54 0.96 -6.18 17.82
N LYS A 55 0.30 -5.69 18.87
CA LYS A 55 -1.12 -5.95 19.09
C LYS A 55 -1.94 -4.78 18.58
N ILE A 56 -2.89 -5.07 17.71
CA ILE A 56 -3.75 -4.09 17.04
C ILE A 56 -5.20 -4.44 17.29
N THR A 57 -5.96 -3.48 17.80
CA THR A 57 -7.41 -3.60 17.92
C THR A 57 -8.06 -2.69 16.88
N LEU A 58 -8.87 -3.29 16.00
CA LEU A 58 -9.79 -2.56 15.13
C LEU A 58 -11.17 -2.51 15.78
N VAL A 59 -11.79 -1.35 15.71
CA VAL A 59 -13.17 -1.14 16.15
C VAL A 59 -13.99 -0.91 14.89
N ASP A 60 -14.94 -1.80 14.61
CA ASP A 60 -15.92 -1.59 13.54
C ASP A 60 -16.85 -0.44 14.00
N GLU A 61 -16.77 0.74 13.38
CA GLU A 61 -17.80 1.78 13.51
C GLU A 61 -19.02 1.32 12.71
N ASP A 62 -19.99 0.72 13.40
CA ASP A 62 -21.20 0.19 12.78
C ASP A 62 -22.16 1.34 12.40
N ASP A 63 -22.69 1.27 11.19
CA ASP A 63 -23.63 2.23 10.60
C ASP A 63 -25.00 2.06 11.29
N GLY A 64 -25.14 2.68 12.46
CA GLY A 64 -26.42 3.04 13.07
C GLY A 64 -27.38 1.93 13.56
N SER A 65 -27.02 0.64 13.52
CA SER A 65 -28.03 -0.42 13.75
C SER A 65 -27.68 -1.59 14.68
N SER A 66 -26.52 -1.63 15.34
CA SER A 66 -26.27 -2.61 16.41
C SER A 66 -25.46 -2.10 17.60
N ARG A 67 -25.97 -2.34 18.80
CA ARG A 67 -25.51 -1.80 20.11
C ARG A 67 -24.20 -2.40 20.66
N THR A 68 -23.39 -3.04 19.83
CA THR A 68 -22.09 -3.59 20.24
C THR A 68 -21.07 -3.43 19.12
N SER A 69 -20.21 -2.40 19.23
CA SER A 69 -19.02 -2.27 18.39
C SER A 69 -18.20 -3.56 18.51
N LYS A 70 -18.08 -4.33 17.42
CA LYS A 70 -17.24 -5.53 17.43
C LYS A 70 -15.79 -5.10 17.40
N LYS A 71 -15.09 -5.29 18.53
CA LYS A 71 -13.64 -5.13 18.61
C LYS A 71 -12.99 -6.40 18.06
N ARG A 72 -12.09 -6.24 17.09
CA ARG A 72 -11.29 -7.33 16.53
C ARG A 72 -9.84 -7.10 16.90
N GLU A 73 -9.23 -8.11 17.51
CA GLU A 73 -7.83 -8.07 17.89
C GLU A 73 -6.99 -8.83 16.85
N TYR A 74 -5.87 -8.23 16.49
CA TYR A 74 -4.90 -8.76 15.55
C TYR A 74 -3.51 -8.70 16.16
N THR A 75 -2.76 -9.77 15.98
CA THR A 75 -1.33 -9.82 16.20
C THR A 75 -0.64 -9.64 14.86
N VAL A 76 0.18 -8.59 14.74
CA VAL A 76 0.95 -8.28 13.54
C VAL A 76 2.43 -8.49 13.83
N MET A 77 3.06 -9.39 13.08
CA MET A 77 4.49 -9.61 13.12
C MET A 77 5.17 -8.95 11.91
N ILE A 78 6.10 -8.03 12.20
CA ILE A 78 6.97 -7.41 11.21
C ILE A 78 8.36 -8.00 11.38
N LYS A 79 8.91 -8.57 10.31
CA LYS A 79 10.26 -9.14 10.25
C LYS A 79 10.97 -8.64 9.00
N LEU A 80 12.20 -8.16 9.15
CA LEU A 80 13.08 -7.78 8.04
C LEU A 80 13.43 -9.03 7.22
N THR A 81 13.20 -8.95 5.91
CA THR A 81 13.45 -10.07 4.98
C THR A 81 14.59 -9.80 4.01
N SER A 82 14.72 -8.56 3.53
CA SER A 82 15.70 -8.19 2.51
C SER A 82 15.92 -6.69 2.46
N HIS A 83 17.05 -6.28 1.89
CA HIS A 83 17.33 -4.91 1.49
C HIS A 83 17.22 -4.78 -0.02
N VAL A 84 16.58 -3.71 -0.48
CA VAL A 84 16.43 -3.44 -1.91
C VAL A 84 17.67 -2.72 -2.40
N ASN A 85 18.35 -3.29 -3.40
CA ASN A 85 19.53 -2.68 -3.98
C ASN A 85 19.14 -1.66 -5.07
N LEU A 86 19.10 -0.38 -4.70
CA LEU A 86 18.85 0.72 -5.64
C LEU A 86 20.04 1.05 -6.57
N HIS A 87 21.25 0.59 -6.25
CA HIS A 87 22.40 0.78 -7.13
C HIS A 87 22.24 0.01 -8.45
N HIS A 88 21.59 -1.16 -8.42
CA HIS A 88 21.26 -1.87 -9.66
C HIS A 88 20.31 -1.04 -10.56
N LEU A 89 19.38 -0.30 -9.96
CA LEU A 89 18.51 0.63 -10.69
C LEU A 89 19.28 1.79 -11.28
N GLU A 90 20.20 2.40 -10.53
CA GLU A 90 21.06 3.46 -11.04
C GLU A 90 21.88 2.99 -12.25
N MET A 91 22.52 1.83 -12.15
CA MET A 91 23.30 1.23 -13.24
C MET A 91 22.44 0.93 -14.47
N PHE A 92 21.21 0.46 -14.26
CA PHE A 92 20.25 0.20 -15.34
C PHE A 92 19.82 1.49 -16.03
N LEU A 93 19.49 2.53 -15.28
CA LEU A 93 19.09 3.84 -15.83
C LEU A 93 20.25 4.53 -16.54
N ALA A 94 21.49 4.30 -16.12
CA ALA A 94 22.70 4.77 -16.81
C ALA A 94 23.06 3.96 -18.06
N GLY A 95 22.26 2.95 -18.43
CA GLY A 95 22.51 2.08 -19.59
C GLY A 95 23.72 1.13 -19.43
N LYS A 96 24.24 0.97 -18.20
CA LYS A 96 25.41 0.12 -17.91
C LYS A 96 25.07 -1.35 -17.78
N VAL A 97 23.80 -1.68 -17.53
CA VAL A 97 23.28 -3.06 -17.48
C VAL A 97 21.98 -3.14 -18.26
N ALA A 98 21.75 -4.27 -18.94
CA ALA A 98 20.54 -4.49 -19.73
C ALA A 98 19.36 -5.06 -18.91
N ASN A 99 19.66 -5.74 -17.80
CA ASN A 99 18.64 -6.41 -17.00
C ASN A 99 17.90 -5.40 -16.12
N ALA A 100 16.58 -5.29 -16.33
CA ALA A 100 15.73 -4.38 -15.56
C ALA A 100 15.54 -4.87 -14.10
N PRO A 101 15.73 -4.01 -13.08
CA PRO A 101 15.49 -4.36 -11.68
C PRO A 101 13.98 -4.36 -11.36
N GLN A 102 13.31 -5.47 -11.71
CA GLN A 102 11.85 -5.64 -11.55
C GLN A 102 11.36 -5.35 -10.12
N GLU A 103 12.14 -5.75 -9.11
CA GLU A 103 11.79 -5.52 -7.71
C GLU A 103 11.78 -4.04 -7.35
N ALA A 104 12.77 -3.27 -7.81
CA ALA A 104 12.80 -1.82 -7.58
C ALA A 104 11.62 -1.12 -8.23
N PHE A 105 11.28 -1.45 -9.48
CA PHE A 105 10.11 -0.90 -10.16
C PHE A 105 8.80 -1.24 -9.44
N ARG A 106 8.66 -2.50 -9.01
CA ARG A 106 7.49 -2.94 -8.26
C ARG A 106 7.32 -2.16 -6.95
N ILE A 107 8.41 -1.92 -6.22
CA ILE A 107 8.37 -1.19 -4.95
C ILE A 107 8.02 0.28 -5.18
N MET A 108 8.62 0.91 -6.20
CA MET A 108 8.27 2.28 -6.58
C MET A 108 6.79 2.40 -6.97
N ASP A 109 6.26 1.45 -7.75
CA ASP A 109 4.82 1.39 -8.06
C ASP A 109 3.98 1.26 -6.77
N ILE A 110 4.35 0.36 -5.84
CA ILE A 110 3.63 0.20 -4.57
C ILE A 110 3.62 1.49 -3.75
N ILE A 111 4.75 2.21 -3.70
CA ILE A 111 4.88 3.47 -2.98
C ILE A 111 3.99 4.55 -3.61
N LEU A 112 4.06 4.72 -4.93
CA LEU A 112 3.27 5.73 -5.65
C LEU A 112 1.78 5.47 -5.54
N GLN A 113 1.39 4.20 -5.46
CA GLN A 113 -0.01 3.79 -5.34
C GLN A 113 -0.58 3.93 -3.91
N GLN A 114 0.23 4.16 -2.87
CA GLN A 114 -0.24 4.22 -1.49
C GLN A 114 -1.37 5.24 -1.28
N LEU A 115 -1.18 6.47 -1.77
CA LEU A 115 -2.17 7.54 -1.64
C LEU A 115 -3.43 7.30 -2.50
N PRO A 116 -3.32 7.04 -3.82
CA PRO A 116 -4.52 6.86 -4.64
C PRO A 116 -5.30 5.61 -4.25
N THR A 117 -4.67 4.53 -3.77
CA THR A 117 -5.39 3.36 -3.23
C THR A 117 -6.24 3.70 -2.01
N LYS A 118 -5.86 4.69 -1.19
CA LYS A 118 -6.66 5.14 -0.04
C LYS A 118 -7.82 6.05 -0.44
N ARG A 119 -7.66 6.81 -1.53
CA ARG A 119 -8.63 7.84 -1.95
C ARG A 119 -9.63 7.37 -3.00
N TYR A 120 -9.28 6.33 -3.77
CA TYR A 120 -10.01 5.93 -4.97
C TYR A 120 -10.24 4.42 -5.00
N SER A 121 -11.26 4.01 -5.74
CA SER A 121 -11.48 2.60 -6.05
C SER A 121 -10.39 2.13 -7.01
N SER A 122 -9.55 1.21 -6.56
CA SER A 122 -8.39 0.71 -7.30
C SER A 122 -8.71 -0.59 -8.04
N VAL A 123 -8.44 -0.61 -9.34
CA VAL A 123 -8.51 -1.82 -10.19
C VAL A 123 -7.20 -1.93 -10.98
N GLY A 124 -6.36 -2.91 -10.62
CA GLY A 124 -5.03 -3.04 -11.18
C GLY A 124 -4.16 -1.83 -10.88
N LYS A 125 -3.68 -1.14 -11.92
CA LYS A 125 -2.91 0.13 -11.82
C LYS A 125 -3.76 1.37 -12.10
N SER A 126 -5.09 1.21 -12.14
CA SER A 126 -6.02 2.30 -12.42
C SER A 126 -6.84 2.64 -11.18
N PHE A 127 -7.21 3.91 -11.07
CA PHE A 127 -7.90 4.49 -9.92
C PHE A 127 -9.12 5.26 -10.37
N PHE A 128 -10.27 4.95 -9.78
CA PHE A 128 -11.58 5.45 -10.20
C PHE A 128 -12.33 6.11 -9.04
N SER A 129 -13.15 7.10 -9.37
CA SER A 129 -14.00 7.79 -8.40
C SER A 129 -15.20 8.43 -9.09
N PRO A 130 -16.37 8.49 -8.45
CA PRO A 130 -17.50 9.28 -8.95
C PRO A 130 -17.18 10.79 -8.97
N TYR A 131 -16.15 11.23 -8.24
CA TYR A 131 -15.72 12.62 -8.17
C TYR A 131 -14.64 12.98 -9.19
N LEU A 132 -14.10 12.02 -9.95
CA LEU A 132 -13.08 12.27 -10.98
C LEU A 132 -13.70 12.61 -12.34
N GLY A 133 -14.50 13.68 -12.38
CA GLY A 133 -15.23 14.11 -13.59
C GLY A 133 -16.71 13.75 -13.54
N ARG A 134 -17.39 13.82 -14.69
CA ARG A 134 -18.83 13.54 -14.75
C ARG A 134 -19.08 12.04 -14.80
N THR A 135 -19.91 11.55 -13.88
CA THR A 135 -20.52 10.22 -13.96
C THR A 135 -21.56 10.19 -15.08
N GLN A 136 -21.74 9.02 -15.69
CA GLN A 136 -22.75 8.82 -16.72
C GLN A 136 -23.53 7.54 -16.44
N SER A 137 -24.86 7.63 -16.42
CA SER A 137 -25.71 6.45 -16.33
C SER A 137 -25.57 5.59 -17.58
N LEU A 138 -25.39 4.28 -17.38
CA LEU A 138 -25.36 3.28 -18.45
C LEU A 138 -26.69 2.52 -18.56
N GLY A 139 -27.68 2.83 -17.70
CA GLY A 139 -28.93 2.09 -17.57
C GLY A 139 -28.81 0.86 -16.65
N GLY A 140 -29.95 0.29 -16.25
CA GLY A 140 -29.98 -0.95 -15.44
C GLY A 140 -29.37 -0.82 -14.03
N GLY A 141 -29.30 0.39 -13.47
CA GLY A 141 -28.64 0.66 -12.19
C GLY A 141 -27.10 0.75 -12.27
N LEU A 142 -26.53 0.78 -13.48
CA LEU A 142 -25.10 0.93 -13.71
C LEU A 142 -24.73 2.38 -14.03
N GLU A 143 -23.57 2.80 -13.55
CA GLU A 143 -22.95 4.08 -13.89
C GLU A 143 -21.49 3.91 -14.28
N SER A 144 -20.99 4.79 -15.13
CA SER A 144 -19.57 4.85 -15.50
C SER A 144 -18.84 5.85 -14.63
N TRP A 145 -17.72 5.41 -14.07
CA TRP A 145 -16.78 6.25 -13.34
C TRP A 145 -15.52 6.46 -14.17
N ARG A 146 -15.03 7.69 -14.15
CA ARG A 146 -13.75 8.04 -14.74
C ARG A 146 -12.63 7.84 -13.72
N GLY A 147 -11.42 7.81 -14.25
CA GLY A 147 -10.22 7.52 -13.47
C GLY A 147 -8.96 7.84 -14.24
N PHE A 148 -7.83 7.44 -13.66
CA PHE A 148 -6.52 7.54 -14.28
C PHE A 148 -5.75 6.25 -14.10
N TYR A 149 -4.85 5.98 -15.03
CA TYR A 149 -3.84 4.94 -14.90
C TYR A 149 -2.58 5.53 -14.27
N GLN A 150 -1.85 4.76 -13.47
CA GLN A 150 -0.58 5.20 -12.89
C GLN A 150 0.44 4.06 -12.86
N SER A 151 1.60 4.26 -13.50
CA SER A 151 2.73 3.33 -13.44
C SER A 151 4.06 4.07 -13.63
N ILE A 152 5.06 3.70 -12.85
CA ILE A 152 6.43 4.13 -13.12
C ILE A 152 7.00 3.35 -14.31
N ARG A 153 7.75 4.04 -15.18
CA ARG A 153 8.35 3.47 -16.39
C ARG A 153 9.79 3.97 -16.55
N PRO A 154 10.75 3.08 -16.87
CA PRO A 154 12.08 3.52 -17.27
C PRO A 154 12.05 4.13 -18.67
N THR A 155 12.83 5.18 -18.86
CA THR A 155 13.08 5.88 -20.13
C THR A 155 14.57 6.15 -20.26
N GLN A 156 15.03 6.57 -21.44
CA GLN A 156 16.43 6.98 -21.64
C GLN A 156 16.82 8.21 -20.81
N MET A 157 15.84 9.01 -20.36
CA MET A 157 16.08 10.20 -19.53
C MET A 157 15.87 9.94 -18.03
N GLY A 158 15.74 8.67 -17.63
CA GLY A 158 15.45 8.28 -16.25
C GLY A 158 14.03 7.74 -16.09
N LEU A 159 13.41 7.97 -14.92
CA LEU A 159 12.09 7.44 -14.61
C LEU A 159 10.99 8.42 -15.01
N SER A 160 9.93 7.91 -15.63
CA SER A 160 8.70 8.66 -15.90
C SER A 160 7.54 8.04 -15.14
N LEU A 161 6.64 8.88 -14.66
CA LEU A 161 5.32 8.47 -14.21
C LEU A 161 4.36 8.63 -15.38
N ASN A 162 3.79 7.52 -15.84
CA ASN A 162 2.72 7.50 -16.83
C ASN A 162 1.37 7.34 -16.12
#